data_AF-A0A438CZN5-F1
#
_entry.id   AF-A0A438CZN5-F1
#
_cell.length_a   1.000
_cell.length_b   1.000
_cell.length_c   1.000
_cell.angle_alpha   90.00
_cell.angle_beta   90.00
_cell.angle_gamma   90.00
#
_symmetry.space_group_name_H-M   'P 1'
#
loop_
_entity.id
_entity.type
_entity.pdbx_description
1 polymer ?
#
loop_
_entity_poly.entity_id
_entity_poly.type
_entity_poly.pdbx_seq_one_letter_code
_entity_poly.pdbx_strand_id
1 'polypeptide(L)'
;MAGAAAGGFISRAFESMLKECSGKKYPALHKSIQTYLDSTKEVDQHSAFSETNQAASLTAYGSSSETDAGIAKNEIEANNSRAHTGEGVERVGRPVGTSGTITAALAHAGHTLEGAEVELVLNPLRLAIETKNLKVLEPALDCLHKLIAYEHLEGDPGLDGGTNAPLFTDILNMVCSCVDNSSSDSTILQVLQVLLTAVASTKFRGTVYG
;
A
#
# COMPACT_ATOMS: atom_id res chain seq x y z
N MET A 1 13.78 18.85 3.28
CA MET A 1 14.70 17.72 3.48
C MET A 1 13.87 16.51 3.90
N ALA A 2 13.25 15.81 2.95
CA ALA A 2 12.48 14.59 3.18
C ALA A 2 12.33 13.88 1.82
N GLY A 3 13.35 13.10 1.47
CA GLY A 3 13.47 12.45 0.17
C GLY A 3 14.26 11.16 0.33
N ALA A 4 13.81 10.31 1.24
CA ALA A 4 14.18 8.91 1.38
C ALA A 4 13.31 8.31 2.50
N ALA A 5 12.72 7.14 2.28
CA ALA A 5 12.21 6.24 3.33
C ALA A 5 10.77 6.40 3.88
N ALA A 6 9.79 6.83 3.07
CA ALA A 6 8.40 6.67 3.49
C ALA A 6 7.93 5.20 3.52
N GLY A 7 8.51 4.30 2.69
CA GLY A 7 8.20 2.85 2.76
C GLY A 7 9.10 2.02 3.69
N GLY A 8 10.11 2.64 4.31
CA GLY A 8 11.10 1.92 5.10
C GLY A 8 10.59 1.40 6.45
N PHE A 9 9.42 1.84 6.92
CA PHE A 9 8.93 1.45 8.24
C PHE A 9 8.55 -0.03 8.31
N ILE A 10 7.96 -0.60 7.26
CA ILE A 10 7.58 -2.02 7.21
C ILE A 10 8.83 -2.90 7.22
N SER A 11 9.80 -2.58 6.36
CA SER A 11 11.07 -3.31 6.29
C SER A 11 11.79 -3.31 7.65
N ARG A 12 11.89 -2.14 8.30
CA ARG A 12 12.47 -2.03 9.65
C ARG A 12 11.69 -2.79 10.71
N ALA A 13 10.35 -2.77 10.65
CA ALA A 13 9.51 -3.53 11.57
C ALA A 13 9.76 -5.02 11.42
N PHE A 14 9.79 -5.53 10.19
CA PHE A 14 10.04 -6.94 9.90
C PHE A 14 11.46 -7.39 10.28
N GLU A 15 12.48 -6.57 10.02
CA GLU A 15 13.85 -6.83 10.50
C GLU A 15 13.90 -6.87 12.03
N SER A 16 13.20 -5.96 12.71
CA SER A 16 13.07 -5.96 14.17
C SER A 16 12.41 -7.24 14.69
N MET A 17 11.31 -7.68 14.07
CA MET A 17 10.64 -8.93 14.42
C MET A 17 11.56 -10.14 14.24
N LEU A 18 12.32 -10.22 13.13
CA LEU A 18 13.28 -11.31 12.90
C LEU A 18 14.37 -11.35 13.98
N LYS A 19 14.87 -10.19 14.40
CA LYS A 19 15.87 -10.09 15.47
C LYS A 19 15.35 -10.66 16.78
N GLU A 20 14.09 -10.36 17.13
CA GLU A 20 13.45 -10.87 18.34
C GLU A 20 13.03 -12.36 18.25
N CYS A 21 13.00 -12.93 17.04
CA CYS A 21 12.77 -14.35 16.80
C CYS A 21 14.02 -15.24 16.99
N SER A 22 15.21 -14.67 17.22
CA SER A 22 16.49 -15.42 17.28
C SER A 22 16.52 -16.60 18.28
N GLY A 23 15.67 -16.59 19.31
CA GLY A 23 15.56 -17.64 20.32
C GLY A 23 14.39 -18.63 20.14
N LYS A 24 13.46 -18.39 19.21
CA LYS A 24 12.23 -19.19 19.05
C LYS A 24 11.94 -19.46 17.57
N LYS A 25 11.60 -20.70 17.24
CA LYS A 25 11.36 -21.08 15.84
C LYS A 25 9.94 -20.72 15.42
N TYR A 26 9.79 -19.61 14.71
CA TYR A 26 8.58 -19.24 13.98
C TYR A 26 8.82 -19.35 12.47
N PRO A 27 8.90 -20.59 11.90
CA PRO A 27 9.31 -20.79 10.52
C PRO A 27 8.35 -20.16 9.51
N ALA A 28 7.05 -20.15 9.81
CA ALA A 28 6.04 -19.50 8.97
C ALA A 28 6.24 -17.99 8.94
N LEU A 29 6.43 -17.36 10.11
CA LEU A 29 6.70 -15.93 10.23
C LEU A 29 7.98 -15.56 9.47
N HIS A 30 9.08 -16.27 9.73
CA HIS A 30 10.35 -16.03 9.04
C HIS A 30 10.20 -16.14 7.52
N LYS A 31 9.51 -17.19 7.03
CA LYS A 31 9.27 -17.36 5.60
C LYS A 31 8.45 -16.19 5.03
N SER A 32 7.38 -15.79 5.71
CA SER A 32 6.52 -14.68 5.24
C SER A 32 7.26 -13.34 5.18
N ILE A 33 8.07 -13.03 6.20
CA ILE A 33 8.88 -11.82 6.23
C ILE A 33 9.92 -11.85 5.10
N GLN A 34 10.59 -12.98 4.91
CA GLN A 34 11.58 -13.13 3.85
C GLN A 34 10.95 -12.94 2.47
N THR A 35 9.76 -13.52 2.23
CA THR A 35 9.02 -13.30 0.98
C THR A 35 8.76 -11.81 0.72
N TYR A 36 8.36 -11.05 1.74
CA TYR A 36 8.17 -9.60 1.59
C TYR A 36 9.50 -8.87 1.28
N LEU A 37 10.57 -9.16 2.03
CA LEU A 37 11.87 -8.49 1.85
C LEU A 37 12.52 -8.80 0.50
N ASP A 38 12.36 -10.01 -0.01
CA ASP A 38 12.87 -10.37 -1.33
C ASP A 38 12.05 -9.68 -2.42
N SER A 39 10.73 -9.54 -2.20
CA SER A 39 9.84 -8.79 -3.08
C SER A 39 10.06 -7.28 -3.03
N THR A 40 10.93 -6.72 -2.18
CA THR A 40 11.25 -5.27 -2.22
C THR A 40 12.65 -4.98 -2.77
N LYS A 41 13.54 -5.98 -2.81
CA LYS A 41 14.94 -5.86 -3.27
C LYS A 41 15.11 -5.91 -4.80
N GLU A 42 14.15 -6.47 -5.54
CA GLU A 42 14.23 -6.53 -7.02
C GLU A 42 14.20 -5.15 -7.69
N VAL A 43 13.89 -4.07 -6.95
CA VAL A 43 13.92 -2.67 -7.42
C VAL A 43 15.35 -2.11 -7.49
N ASP A 44 16.27 -2.54 -6.61
CA ASP A 44 17.61 -1.94 -6.52
C ASP A 44 18.55 -2.36 -7.67
N GLN A 45 18.34 -3.53 -8.29
CA GLN A 45 19.19 -4.03 -9.37
C GLN A 45 18.90 -3.44 -10.75
N HIS A 46 17.75 -2.79 -10.96
CA HIS A 46 17.41 -2.18 -12.24
C HIS A 46 17.86 -0.72 -12.38
N SER A 47 18.47 -0.13 -11.33
CA SER A 47 18.98 1.26 -11.36
C SER A 47 20.48 1.39 -11.69
N ALA A 48 21.22 0.28 -11.83
CA ALA A 48 22.68 0.29 -11.94
C ALA A 48 23.25 -0.26 -13.26
N PHE A 49 22.48 -0.26 -14.36
CA PHE A 49 23.03 -0.57 -15.69
C PHE A 49 22.47 0.36 -16.77
N SER A 50 23.02 1.57 -16.86
CA SER A 50 23.22 2.28 -18.14
C SER A 50 23.99 3.58 -17.91
N GLU A 51 25.30 3.46 -17.68
CA GLU A 51 26.22 4.48 -18.19
C GLU A 51 26.96 3.89 -19.37
N THR A 52 26.84 4.51 -20.56
CA THR A 52 27.95 4.86 -21.47
C THR A 52 27.40 5.36 -22.82
N ASN A 53 27.50 6.68 -22.99
CA ASN A 53 27.77 7.42 -24.23
C ASN A 53 26.82 7.34 -25.43
N GLN A 54 26.08 8.43 -25.64
CA GLN A 54 26.28 9.21 -26.86
C GLN A 54 26.01 10.71 -26.64
N ALA A 55 27.05 11.49 -26.92
CA ALA A 55 27.07 12.94 -26.84
C ALA A 55 26.66 13.58 -28.17
N ALA A 56 26.14 14.81 -28.04
CA ALA A 56 25.95 15.85 -29.05
C ALA A 56 24.80 15.59 -30.06
N SER A 57 23.91 16.55 -30.35
CA SER A 57 24.17 17.99 -30.52
C SER A 57 22.96 18.86 -30.16
N LEU A 58 23.27 20.00 -29.52
CA LEU A 58 22.44 21.20 -29.47
C LEU A 58 22.61 21.98 -30.76
N THR A 59 21.54 22.56 -31.33
CA THR A 59 21.54 23.96 -31.80
C THR A 59 20.10 24.45 -32.03
N ALA A 60 19.89 25.69 -31.60
CA ALA A 60 18.66 26.45 -31.56
C ALA A 60 18.29 27.10 -32.90
N TYR A 61 16.98 27.22 -33.16
CA TYR A 61 16.25 28.35 -33.77
C TYR A 61 14.76 27.95 -33.72
N GLY A 62 13.77 28.74 -33.29
CA GLY A 62 13.57 30.16 -33.47
C GLY A 62 12.87 30.41 -34.80
N SER A 63 11.53 30.27 -34.88
CA SER A 63 10.69 31.10 -35.75
C SER A 63 9.19 30.89 -35.53
N SER A 64 8.51 32.03 -35.53
CA SER A 64 7.08 32.29 -35.50
C SER A 64 6.37 31.95 -36.82
N SER A 65 5.07 31.61 -36.74
CA SER A 65 4.05 32.21 -37.62
C SER A 65 2.65 31.99 -37.07
N GLU A 66 1.93 33.10 -36.98
CA GLU A 66 0.51 33.26 -36.68
C GLU A 66 -0.31 33.24 -37.98
N THR A 67 -1.64 33.35 -37.81
CA THR A 67 -2.74 33.49 -38.79
C THR A 67 -3.28 32.17 -39.34
N ASP A 68 -4.58 31.87 -39.17
CA ASP A 68 -5.69 32.59 -39.79
C ASP A 68 -6.98 32.61 -38.94
N ALA A 69 -7.78 33.66 -39.14
CA ALA A 69 -9.02 33.97 -38.45
C ALA A 69 -10.23 33.66 -39.35
N GLY A 70 -11.34 33.15 -38.79
CA GLY A 70 -12.54 32.87 -39.58
C GLY A 70 -13.79 32.48 -38.79
N ILE A 71 -14.43 33.50 -38.22
CA ILE A 71 -15.78 33.64 -37.62
C ILE A 71 -16.88 32.67 -38.12
N ALA A 72 -17.66 32.07 -37.21
CA ALA A 72 -19.13 32.23 -37.10
C ALA A 72 -19.77 31.42 -35.96
N LYS A 73 -20.72 32.07 -35.27
CA LYS A 73 -21.58 31.59 -34.19
C LYS A 73 -22.64 30.60 -34.71
N ASN A 74 -23.05 29.64 -33.87
CA ASN A 74 -24.46 29.41 -33.57
C ASN A 74 -24.63 28.44 -32.38
N GLU A 75 -25.61 28.77 -31.54
CA GLU A 75 -26.13 28.02 -30.41
C GLU A 75 -26.92 26.79 -30.89
N ILE A 76 -27.02 25.74 -30.06
CA ILE A 76 -28.26 25.02 -29.66
C ILE A 76 -27.89 23.77 -28.83
N GLU A 77 -28.67 23.58 -27.78
CA GLU A 77 -28.71 22.46 -26.83
C GLU A 77 -28.97 21.06 -27.42
N ALA A 78 -28.77 20.07 -26.54
CA ALA A 78 -29.49 18.81 -26.40
C ALA A 78 -28.89 17.54 -27.06
N ASN A 79 -28.34 16.71 -26.15
CA ASN A 79 -28.74 15.33 -25.87
C ASN A 79 -29.20 14.44 -27.06
N ASN A 80 -28.48 13.35 -27.31
CA ASN A 80 -28.97 11.96 -27.06
C ASN A 80 -28.23 10.93 -27.94
N SER A 81 -27.70 9.90 -27.26
CA SER A 81 -27.60 8.48 -27.66
C SER A 81 -26.76 7.98 -28.85
N ARG A 82 -26.01 6.91 -28.50
CA ARG A 82 -25.96 5.56 -29.13
C ARG A 82 -24.76 5.17 -30.02
N ALA A 83 -23.88 4.39 -29.38
CA ALA A 83 -23.52 2.98 -29.68
C ALA A 83 -22.67 2.59 -30.90
N HIS A 84 -21.92 1.49 -30.66
CA HIS A 84 -21.12 0.62 -31.56
C HIS A 84 -19.73 1.17 -31.92
N THR A 85 -18.60 0.43 -31.92
CA THR A 85 -18.24 -1.01 -32.01
C THR A 85 -16.74 -1.06 -31.65
N GLY A 86 -16.24 -1.94 -30.80
CA GLY A 86 -15.79 -3.28 -31.20
C GLY A 86 -14.38 -3.27 -31.79
N GLU A 87 -13.35 -3.54 -30.96
CA GLU A 87 -11.99 -4.11 -31.24
C GLU A 87 -11.12 -3.76 -30.01
N GLY A 88 -10.55 -4.66 -29.22
CA GLY A 88 -9.97 -5.95 -29.56
C GLY A 88 -8.45 -5.88 -29.33
N VAL A 89 -7.99 -5.79 -28.07
CA VAL A 89 -6.64 -6.24 -27.71
C VAL A 89 -6.69 -6.91 -26.34
N GLU A 90 -6.79 -8.24 -26.36
CA GLU A 90 -6.34 -9.07 -25.25
C GLU A 90 -4.90 -8.67 -24.90
N ARG A 91 -4.68 -8.16 -23.69
CA ARG A 91 -3.35 -8.17 -23.10
C ARG A 91 -3.25 -9.39 -22.21
N VAL A 92 -2.85 -10.50 -22.83
CA VAL A 92 -2.14 -11.57 -22.14
C VAL A 92 -0.90 -10.96 -21.49
N GLY A 93 -1.04 -10.60 -20.22
CA GLY A 93 0.02 -10.06 -19.37
C GLY A 93 0.55 -11.14 -18.44
N ARG A 94 1.66 -11.75 -18.83
CA ARG A 94 2.63 -12.50 -18.00
C ARG A 94 2.94 -11.75 -16.68
N PRO A 95 3.28 -12.39 -15.55
CA PRO A 95 3.26 -11.74 -14.24
C PRO A 95 4.27 -10.59 -14.20
N VAL A 96 3.74 -9.37 -14.14
CA VAL A 96 4.50 -8.13 -14.05
C VAL A 96 4.86 -7.91 -12.58
N GLY A 97 6.13 -7.57 -12.32
CA GLY A 97 6.75 -7.58 -11.00
C GLY A 97 5.97 -6.78 -9.95
N THR A 98 5.37 -7.51 -9.01
CA THR A 98 4.69 -7.03 -7.79
C THR A 98 5.59 -6.18 -6.88
N SER A 99 6.91 -6.20 -7.12
CA SER A 99 7.94 -5.57 -6.30
C SER A 99 8.00 -4.04 -6.42
N GLY A 100 7.92 -3.52 -7.66
CA GLY A 100 8.08 -2.09 -7.92
C GLY A 100 6.88 -1.26 -7.48
N THR A 101 5.70 -1.85 -7.43
CA THR A 101 4.44 -1.20 -7.08
C THR A 101 4.32 -0.98 -5.58
N ILE A 102 4.73 -1.95 -4.74
CA ILE A 102 4.68 -1.83 -3.28
C ILE A 102 5.60 -0.73 -2.75
N THR A 103 6.88 -0.69 -3.17
CA THR A 103 7.81 0.34 -2.68
C THR A 103 7.35 1.74 -3.09
N ALA A 104 6.78 1.88 -4.30
CA ALA A 104 6.24 3.14 -4.77
C ALA A 104 4.98 3.55 -4.00
N ALA A 105 4.03 2.63 -3.76
CA ALA A 105 2.83 2.90 -2.97
C ALA A 105 3.19 3.32 -1.54
N LEU A 106 4.14 2.64 -0.92
CA LEU A 106 4.58 2.95 0.43
C LEU A 106 5.43 4.23 0.52
N ALA A 107 5.85 4.82 -0.60
CA ALA A 107 6.67 6.04 -0.61
C ALA A 107 5.89 7.31 -0.23
N HIS A 108 4.55 7.28 -0.20
CA HIS A 108 3.74 8.43 0.14
C HIS A 108 2.46 8.00 0.87
N ALA A 109 2.14 8.64 1.99
CA ALA A 109 0.85 8.44 2.65
C ALA A 109 -0.31 8.73 1.69
N GLY A 110 -1.45 8.04 1.90
CA GLY A 110 -2.63 8.13 1.04
C GLY A 110 -2.62 7.21 -0.19
N HIS A 111 -1.55 6.45 -0.42
CA HIS A 111 -1.51 5.43 -1.47
C HIS A 111 -1.88 4.07 -0.88
N THR A 112 -3.05 3.57 -1.26
CA THR A 112 -3.60 2.28 -0.84
C THR A 112 -2.86 1.12 -1.51
N LEU A 113 -2.56 0.07 -0.74
CA LEU A 113 -2.10 -1.22 -1.27
C LEU A 113 -3.29 -2.01 -1.83
N GLU A 114 -3.09 -2.71 -2.95
CA GLU A 114 -4.18 -3.45 -3.60
C GLU A 114 -3.87 -4.96 -3.74
N GLY A 115 -4.92 -5.77 -3.63
CA GLY A 115 -4.87 -7.21 -3.94
C GLY A 115 -3.75 -7.97 -3.21
N ALA A 116 -2.82 -8.53 -3.98
CA ALA A 116 -1.73 -9.35 -3.45
C ALA A 116 -0.74 -8.57 -2.57
N GLU A 117 -0.65 -7.25 -2.74
CA GLU A 117 0.25 -6.39 -1.96
C GLU A 117 -0.18 -6.29 -0.49
N VAL A 118 -1.49 -6.20 -0.26
CA VAL A 118 -2.09 -6.18 1.08
C VAL A 118 -1.74 -7.48 1.80
N GLU A 119 -1.95 -8.63 1.15
CA GLU A 119 -1.64 -9.93 1.77
C GLU A 119 -0.14 -10.13 2.01
N LEU A 120 0.72 -9.62 1.10
CA LEU A 120 2.17 -9.68 1.28
C LEU A 120 2.63 -8.93 2.54
N VAL A 121 1.97 -7.82 2.87
CA VAL A 121 2.26 -6.99 4.05
C VAL A 121 1.57 -7.51 5.32
N LEU A 122 0.30 -7.92 5.23
CA LEU A 122 -0.49 -8.30 6.40
C LEU A 122 -0.20 -9.71 6.89
N ASN A 123 0.17 -10.65 6.01
CA ASN A 123 0.44 -12.02 6.41
C ASN A 123 1.59 -12.14 7.45
N PRO A 124 2.74 -11.45 7.30
CA PRO A 124 3.74 -11.38 8.36
C PRO A 124 3.22 -10.82 9.68
N LEU A 125 2.38 -9.77 9.65
CA LEU A 125 1.83 -9.15 10.85
C LEU A 125 0.87 -10.09 11.58
N ARG A 126 0.02 -10.81 10.83
CA ARG A 126 -0.88 -11.84 11.34
C ARG A 126 -0.09 -12.92 12.09
N LEU A 127 0.93 -13.48 11.44
CA LEU A 127 1.80 -14.49 12.02
C LEU A 127 2.59 -13.97 13.23
N ALA A 128 3.01 -12.69 13.21
CA ALA A 128 3.70 -12.05 14.31
C ALA A 128 2.81 -11.96 15.56
N ILE A 129 1.55 -11.56 15.40
CA ILE A 129 0.56 -11.46 16.48
C ILE A 129 0.20 -12.84 17.05
N GLU A 130 0.11 -13.86 16.20
CA GLU A 130 -0.14 -15.25 16.61
C GLU A 130 0.99 -15.83 17.47
N THR A 131 2.23 -15.33 17.37
CA THR A 131 3.35 -15.81 18.19
C THR A 131 3.15 -15.60 19.69
N LYS A 132 2.28 -14.67 20.08
CA LYS A 132 2.08 -14.16 21.45
C LYS A 132 3.39 -13.78 22.15
N ASN A 133 4.43 -13.45 21.39
CA ASN A 133 5.71 -13.00 21.91
C ASN A 133 5.71 -11.47 21.95
N LEU A 134 5.68 -10.89 23.15
CA LEU A 134 5.58 -9.44 23.34
C LEU A 134 6.62 -8.64 22.53
N LYS A 135 7.86 -9.15 22.42
CA LYS A 135 8.93 -8.46 21.67
C LYS A 135 8.71 -8.41 20.16
N VAL A 136 7.91 -9.35 19.63
CA VAL A 136 7.49 -9.41 18.22
C VAL A 136 6.15 -8.67 18.05
N LEU A 137 5.30 -8.72 19.06
CA LEU A 137 3.98 -8.10 19.07
C LEU A 137 4.05 -6.57 18.99
N GLU A 138 4.92 -5.94 19.80
CA GLU A 138 5.07 -4.49 19.83
C GLU A 138 5.40 -3.89 18.45
N PRO A 139 6.45 -4.34 17.72
CA PRO A 139 6.72 -3.81 16.38
C PRO A 139 5.64 -4.18 15.34
N ALA A 140 4.90 -5.28 15.53
CA ALA A 140 3.80 -5.65 14.65
C ALA A 140 2.60 -4.70 14.79
N LEU A 141 2.20 -4.39 16.03
CA LEU A 141 1.11 -3.44 16.31
C LEU A 141 1.47 -2.02 15.88
N ASP A 142 2.72 -1.57 16.10
CA ASP A 142 3.19 -0.26 15.60
C ASP A 142 3.18 -0.20 14.07
N CYS A 143 3.62 -1.27 13.39
CA CYS A 143 3.59 -1.33 11.93
C CYS A 143 2.14 -1.29 11.39
N LEU A 144 1.23 -2.03 12.00
CA LEU A 144 -0.19 -2.03 11.63
C LEU A 144 -0.84 -0.67 11.87
N HIS A 145 -0.54 -0.04 13.01
CA HIS A 145 -0.98 1.33 13.30
C HIS A 145 -0.52 2.31 12.20
N LYS A 146 0.75 2.26 11.79
CA LYS A 146 1.30 3.14 10.73
C LYS A 146 0.68 2.88 9.37
N LEU A 147 0.41 1.62 9.01
CA LEU A 147 -0.28 1.27 7.78
C LEU A 147 -1.67 1.92 7.69
N ILE A 148 -2.42 1.91 8.79
CA ILE A 148 -3.76 2.52 8.85
C ILE A 148 -3.64 4.06 8.91
N ALA A 149 -2.74 4.59 9.75
CA ALA A 149 -2.55 6.03 9.95
C ALA A 149 -2.06 6.75 8.67
N TYR A 150 -1.29 6.06 7.84
CA TYR A 150 -0.80 6.58 6.56
C TYR A 150 -1.73 6.20 5.40
N GLU A 151 -2.90 5.63 5.68
CA GLU A 151 -3.93 5.29 4.70
C GLU A 151 -3.44 4.32 3.60
N HIS A 152 -2.53 3.42 3.95
CA HIS A 152 -2.06 2.36 3.04
C HIS A 152 -3.03 1.16 2.97
N LEU A 153 -4.01 1.10 3.87
CA LEU A 153 -5.01 0.05 3.93
C LEU A 153 -6.40 0.65 3.75
N GLU A 154 -7.18 0.05 2.85
CA GLU A 154 -8.59 0.40 2.65
C GLU A 154 -9.48 -0.72 3.20
N GLY A 155 -10.08 -0.43 4.34
CA GLY A 155 -10.93 -1.35 5.09
C GLY A 155 -12.37 -0.85 5.21
N ASP A 156 -12.79 0.23 4.54
CA ASP A 156 -14.17 0.70 4.65
C ASP A 156 -15.13 -0.34 4.02
N PRO A 157 -16.00 -1.00 4.82
CA PRO A 157 -16.99 -1.93 4.29
C PRO A 157 -18.10 -1.24 3.48
N GLY A 158 -18.24 0.09 3.54
CA GLY A 158 -19.36 0.81 2.95
C GLY A 158 -20.73 0.40 3.53
N LEU A 159 -21.80 0.85 2.88
CA LEU A 159 -23.19 0.65 3.34
C LEU A 159 -23.69 -0.79 3.21
N ASP A 160 -23.25 -1.51 2.17
CA ASP A 160 -23.76 -2.86 1.84
C ASP A 160 -22.79 -3.99 2.23
N GLY A 161 -21.75 -3.72 3.02
CA GLY A 161 -20.73 -4.73 3.34
C GLY A 161 -19.93 -5.14 2.11
N GLY A 162 -19.41 -4.15 1.39
CA GLY A 162 -18.60 -4.27 0.18
C GLY A 162 -17.31 -5.08 0.36
N THR A 163 -16.48 -5.08 -0.68
CA THR A 163 -15.33 -6.00 -0.82
C THR A 163 -14.29 -5.93 0.29
N ASN A 164 -14.24 -4.84 1.05
CA ASN A 164 -13.26 -4.62 2.12
C ASN A 164 -13.77 -5.05 3.51
N ALA A 165 -15.03 -5.46 3.64
CA ALA A 165 -15.59 -5.93 4.92
C ALA A 165 -14.82 -7.11 5.55
N PRO A 166 -14.31 -8.09 4.79
CA PRO A 166 -13.44 -9.13 5.34
C PRO A 166 -12.13 -8.57 5.90
N LEU A 167 -11.46 -7.68 5.16
CA LEU A 167 -10.18 -7.09 5.57
C LEU A 167 -10.32 -6.28 6.86
N PHE A 168 -11.38 -5.48 6.96
CA PHE A 168 -11.74 -4.75 8.17
C PHE A 168 -11.87 -5.67 9.37
N THR A 169 -12.71 -6.70 9.22
CA THR A 169 -13.01 -7.67 10.28
C THR A 169 -11.76 -8.43 10.70
N ASP A 170 -10.94 -8.84 9.72
CA ASP A 170 -9.70 -9.58 9.96
C ASP A 170 -8.69 -8.75 10.76
N ILE A 171 -8.50 -7.47 10.41
CA ILE A 171 -7.61 -6.57 11.14
C ILE A 171 -8.12 -6.34 12.57
N LEU A 172 -9.42 -6.08 12.76
CA LEU A 172 -9.98 -5.90 14.09
C LEU A 172 -9.84 -7.16 14.94
N ASN A 173 -10.12 -8.34 14.39
CA ASN A 173 -9.95 -9.61 15.08
C ASN A 173 -8.49 -9.84 15.45
N MET A 174 -7.56 -9.56 14.54
CA MET A 174 -6.12 -9.67 14.76
C MET A 174 -5.69 -8.79 15.95
N VAL A 175 -6.07 -7.50 15.94
CA VAL A 175 -5.73 -6.53 16.98
C VAL A 175 -6.37 -6.87 18.32
N CYS A 176 -7.68 -7.16 18.34
CA CYS A 176 -8.40 -7.52 19.56
C CYS A 176 -7.87 -8.81 20.20
N SER A 177 -7.36 -9.75 19.40
CA SER A 177 -6.76 -10.99 19.92
C SER A 177 -5.49 -10.76 20.76
N CYS A 178 -4.91 -9.55 20.71
CA CYS A 178 -3.69 -9.21 21.43
C CYS A 178 -3.92 -8.92 22.92
N VAL A 179 -5.18 -8.75 23.35
CA VAL A 179 -5.54 -8.43 24.73
C VAL A 179 -6.22 -9.61 25.42
N ASP A 180 -5.77 -9.90 26.63
CA ASP A 180 -6.36 -10.84 27.58
C ASP A 180 -6.30 -10.27 29.02
N ASN A 181 -6.80 -11.03 30.00
CA ASN A 181 -6.82 -10.62 31.41
C ASN A 181 -5.42 -10.39 32.03
N SER A 182 -4.35 -10.81 31.36
CA SER A 182 -2.97 -10.73 31.83
C SER A 182 -2.10 -9.76 31.02
N SER A 183 -2.70 -9.09 30.04
CA SER A 183 -1.98 -8.20 29.13
C SER A 183 -1.45 -6.99 29.88
N SER A 184 -0.23 -6.57 29.53
CA SER A 184 0.39 -5.39 30.13
C SER A 184 -0.32 -4.10 29.67
N ASP A 185 -0.27 -3.06 30.49
CA ASP A 185 -0.81 -1.73 30.14
C ASP A 185 -0.24 -1.23 28.81
N SER A 186 1.04 -1.50 28.52
CA SER A 186 1.68 -1.16 27.24
C SER A 186 0.97 -1.81 26.05
N THR A 187 0.67 -3.11 26.15
CA THR A 187 -0.03 -3.86 25.09
C THR A 187 -1.45 -3.33 24.91
N ILE A 188 -2.15 -3.09 26.02
CA ILE A 188 -3.52 -2.54 26.01
C ILE A 188 -3.52 -1.16 25.34
N LEU A 189 -2.58 -0.28 25.69
CA LEU A 189 -2.45 1.04 25.08
C LEU A 189 -2.17 0.98 23.58
N GLN A 190 -1.27 0.08 23.14
CA GLN A 190 -1.01 -0.11 21.70
C GLN A 190 -2.25 -0.60 20.95
N VAL A 191 -3.00 -1.54 21.52
CA VAL A 191 -4.25 -2.04 20.92
C VAL A 191 -5.30 -0.94 20.85
N LEU A 192 -5.51 -0.20 21.93
CA LEU A 192 -6.41 0.96 21.93
C LEU A 192 -6.00 1.99 20.88
N GLN A 193 -4.70 2.24 20.71
CA GLN A 193 -4.19 3.16 19.71
C GLN A 193 -4.48 2.69 18.28
N VAL A 194 -4.24 1.41 17.97
CA VAL A 194 -4.55 0.86 16.64
C VAL A 194 -6.06 0.95 16.36
N LEU A 195 -6.90 0.54 17.32
CA LEU A 195 -8.37 0.57 17.18
C LEU A 195 -8.90 1.99 17.02
N LEU A 196 -8.42 2.95 17.82
CA LEU A 196 -8.81 4.35 17.72
C LEU A 196 -8.45 4.93 16.35
N THR A 197 -7.23 4.65 15.86
CA THR A 197 -6.79 5.08 14.53
C THR A 197 -7.62 4.43 13.42
N ALA A 198 -7.98 3.15 13.54
CA ALA A 198 -8.84 2.45 12.60
C ALA A 198 -10.23 3.10 12.47
N VAL A 199 -10.89 3.38 13.61
CA VAL A 199 -12.23 4.01 13.58
C VAL A 199 -12.21 5.49 13.21
N ALA A 200 -11.08 6.18 13.41
CA ALA A 200 -10.90 7.58 13.03
C ALA A 200 -10.47 7.76 11.56
N SER A 201 -10.03 6.70 10.87
CA SER A 201 -9.56 6.76 9.48
C SER A 201 -10.73 6.87 8.48
N THR A 202 -10.64 7.76 7.49
CA THR A 202 -11.62 7.86 6.39
C THR A 202 -11.61 6.64 5.47
N LYS A 203 -10.50 5.90 5.41
CA LYS A 203 -10.32 4.70 4.57
C LYS A 203 -10.63 3.39 5.28
N PHE A 204 -10.86 3.44 6.59
CA PHE A 204 -11.03 2.24 7.41
C PHE A 204 -12.27 2.30 8.32
N ARG A 205 -12.91 3.46 8.50
CA ARG A 205 -14.19 3.56 9.21
C ARG A 205 -15.34 3.20 8.27
N GLY A 206 -16.33 2.44 8.75
CA GLY A 206 -17.58 2.23 8.02
C GLY A 206 -18.31 3.54 7.81
N THR A 207 -18.16 4.18 6.64
CA THR A 207 -18.89 5.41 6.35
C THR A 207 -20.32 5.08 5.94
N VAL A 208 -21.27 5.37 6.83
CA VAL A 208 -22.69 5.46 6.49
C VAL A 208 -22.88 6.80 5.80
N TYR A 209 -22.83 6.83 4.46
CA TYR A 209 -23.36 7.98 3.72
C TYR A 209 -24.88 7.97 3.90
N GLY A 210 -25.39 8.87 4.75
CA GLY A 210 -26.81 9.16 4.93
C GLY A 210 -27.23 10.39 4.16
#